data_AF-A0A529WKP1-F1
#
_entry.id   AF-A0A529WKP1-F1
#
_cell.length_a   1.000
_cell.length_b   1.000
_cell.length_c   1.000
_cell.angle_alpha   90.00
_cell.angle_beta   90.00
_cell.angle_gamma   90.00
#
_symmetry.space_group_name_H-M   'P 1'
#
loop_
_entity.id
_entity.type
_entity.pdbx_description
1 polymer ?
#
loop_
_entity_poly.entity_id
_entity_poly.type
_entity_poly.pdbx_seq_one_letter_code
_entity_poly.pdbx_strand_id
1 'polypeptide(L)'
;MTYPRDLAGYGRNPPDPKWPGGKKLAVQFVINYEEGGEHSVLHGDRQSEAFLTEEPTVAFANIRNINVESQYEYGSRVGWWRLYRLFTERKLPVTIFGIATSLQKNPEAVAAMKEADFEIASHGLRWIQYAEMPEEQEAAQIAEAIRIHTEVTGSRPTGWYTGRMSINTRRLIVESGGFSYDADSFSDDLPYWVDVGGRDHLVVP
;
A
#
# COMPACT_ATOMS: atom_id res chain seq x y z
N MET A 1 -28.74 8.77 14.30
CA MET A 1 -27.40 8.40 13.78
C MET A 1 -26.81 9.62 13.11
N THR A 2 -25.61 10.02 13.48
CA THR A 2 -24.82 11.04 12.78
C THR A 2 -24.29 10.46 11.46
N TYR A 3 -24.21 11.28 10.42
CA TYR A 3 -23.70 10.87 9.10
C TYR A 3 -22.16 10.74 9.18
N PRO A 4 -21.57 9.55 8.94
CA PRO A 4 -20.17 9.27 9.27
C PRO A 4 -19.18 9.65 8.15
N ARG A 5 -19.58 10.52 7.22
CA ARG A 5 -18.74 10.98 6.10
C ARG A 5 -18.62 12.50 6.14
N ASP A 6 -17.38 12.98 6.08
CA ASP A 6 -17.12 14.40 5.87
C ASP A 6 -17.16 14.69 4.37
N LEU A 7 -18.19 15.42 3.94
CA LEU A 7 -18.32 15.90 2.55
C LEU A 7 -17.86 17.36 2.40
N ALA A 8 -17.56 18.03 3.51
CA ALA A 8 -17.16 19.42 3.52
C ALA A 8 -15.64 19.54 3.37
N GLY A 9 -14.87 18.70 4.07
CA GLY A 9 -13.41 18.78 4.12
C GLY A 9 -12.97 20.21 4.47
N TYR A 10 -11.96 20.72 3.75
CA TYR A 10 -11.55 22.12 3.89
C TYR A 10 -12.49 23.15 3.25
N GLY A 11 -13.44 22.71 2.43
CA GLY A 11 -14.36 23.57 1.71
C GLY A 11 -13.64 24.62 0.85
N ARG A 12 -14.11 25.88 0.91
CA ARG A 12 -13.58 26.97 0.07
C ARG A 12 -12.19 27.46 0.47
N ASN A 13 -11.71 27.11 1.66
CA ASN A 13 -10.53 27.71 2.28
C ASN A 13 -9.54 26.62 2.76
N PRO A 14 -8.90 25.88 1.83
CA PRO A 14 -7.84 24.95 2.18
C PRO A 14 -6.68 25.64 2.91
N PRO A 15 -6.04 24.97 3.88
CA PRO A 15 -4.89 25.53 4.56
C PRO A 15 -3.72 25.71 3.57
N ASP A 16 -2.90 26.73 3.80
CA ASP A 16 -1.61 26.83 3.11
C ASP A 16 -0.64 25.82 3.75
N PRO A 17 -0.18 24.78 3.03
CA PRO A 17 0.63 23.72 3.61
C PRO A 17 2.06 24.16 3.93
N LYS A 18 2.47 25.38 3.53
CA LYS A 18 3.80 25.94 3.79
C LYS A 18 4.94 24.97 3.41
N TRP A 19 4.86 24.39 2.21
CA TRP A 19 5.84 23.42 1.76
C TRP A 19 7.29 23.92 1.89
N PRO A 20 8.24 23.04 2.26
CA PRO A 20 9.62 23.43 2.53
C PRO A 20 10.23 24.28 1.41
N GLY A 21 10.90 25.39 1.78
CA GLY A 21 11.50 26.30 0.82
C GLY A 21 10.48 27.11 -0.01
N GLY A 22 9.23 27.24 0.44
CA GLY A 22 8.19 28.01 -0.23
C GLY A 22 7.75 27.41 -1.57
N LYS A 23 7.85 26.08 -1.71
CA LYS A 23 7.42 25.38 -2.94
C LYS A 23 5.91 25.48 -3.10
N LYS A 24 5.48 25.49 -4.36
CA LYS A 24 4.05 25.60 -4.73
C LYS A 24 3.37 24.24 -4.85
N LEU A 25 4.14 23.16 -4.91
CA LEU A 25 3.67 21.80 -5.12
C LEU A 25 4.62 20.83 -4.42
N ALA A 26 4.05 19.84 -3.74
CA ALA A 26 4.75 18.63 -3.35
C ALA A 26 4.33 17.53 -4.34
N VAL A 27 5.31 16.81 -4.89
CA VAL A 27 5.06 15.64 -5.75
C VAL A 27 5.62 14.43 -5.02
N GLN A 28 4.75 13.46 -4.75
CA GLN A 28 5.10 12.21 -4.10
C GLN A 28 4.92 11.10 -5.14
N PHE A 29 5.98 10.33 -5.41
CA PHE A 29 5.94 9.22 -6.34
C PHE A 29 5.74 7.92 -5.56
N VAL A 30 4.66 7.20 -5.85
CA VAL A 30 4.43 5.85 -5.32
C VAL A 30 4.80 4.81 -6.37
N ILE A 31 5.53 3.78 -5.95
CA ILE A 31 5.64 2.53 -6.70
C ILE A 31 5.03 1.42 -5.84
N ASN A 32 3.95 0.80 -6.32
CA ASN A 32 3.42 -0.41 -5.69
C ASN A 32 4.34 -1.59 -6.02
N TYR A 33 4.61 -2.44 -5.04
CA TYR A 33 5.34 -3.69 -5.19
C TYR A 33 4.46 -4.83 -4.68
N GLU A 34 3.67 -5.38 -5.60
CA GLU A 34 2.55 -6.29 -5.31
C GLU A 34 2.85 -7.71 -5.80
N GLU A 35 3.79 -7.85 -6.72
CA GLU A 35 4.02 -9.08 -7.47
C GLU A 35 4.62 -10.19 -6.61
N GLY A 36 3.92 -11.33 -6.59
CA GLY A 36 4.10 -12.41 -5.63
C GLY A 36 3.18 -12.32 -4.42
N GLY A 37 2.33 -11.30 -4.30
CA GLY A 37 1.41 -11.07 -3.18
C GLY A 37 -0.07 -11.18 -3.56
N GLU A 38 -0.36 -11.20 -4.86
CA GLU A 38 -1.68 -11.27 -5.50
C GLU A 38 -2.41 -12.60 -5.24
N HIS A 39 -3.66 -12.69 -5.70
CA HIS A 39 -4.42 -13.95 -5.64
C HIS A 39 -3.73 -15.08 -6.41
N SER A 40 -3.43 -16.17 -5.70
CA SER A 40 -2.93 -17.39 -6.32
C SER A 40 -3.31 -18.61 -5.52
N VAL A 41 -3.65 -19.70 -6.21
CA VAL A 41 -3.83 -21.01 -5.58
C VAL A 41 -2.56 -21.49 -4.88
N LEU A 42 -1.38 -21.02 -5.31
CA LEU A 42 -0.10 -21.30 -4.65
C LEU A 42 0.04 -20.59 -3.31
N HIS A 43 -0.75 -19.54 -3.08
CA HIS A 43 -0.80 -18.79 -1.82
C HIS A 43 -1.94 -19.29 -0.91
N GLY A 44 -2.64 -20.35 -1.31
CA GLY A 44 -3.80 -20.91 -0.59
C GLY A 44 -5.13 -20.25 -0.95
N ASP A 45 -5.16 -19.36 -1.96
CA ASP A 45 -6.40 -18.73 -2.40
C ASP A 45 -7.26 -19.69 -3.24
N ARG A 46 -8.56 -19.43 -3.30
CA ARG A 46 -9.52 -20.27 -4.06
C ARG A 46 -9.66 -19.83 -5.51
N GLN A 47 -8.88 -18.84 -5.95
CA GLN A 47 -8.93 -18.29 -7.30
C GLN A 47 -7.57 -17.73 -7.74
N SER A 48 -7.37 -17.65 -9.05
CA SER A 48 -6.29 -16.86 -9.65
C SER A 48 -6.58 -15.36 -9.57
N GLU A 49 -5.53 -14.54 -9.69
CA GLU A 49 -5.68 -13.11 -9.93
C GLU A 49 -6.34 -12.81 -11.28
N ALA A 50 -7.00 -11.66 -11.35
CA ALA A 50 -7.63 -11.12 -12.55
C ALA A 50 -7.54 -9.59 -12.64
N PHE A 51 -7.13 -8.91 -11.57
CA PHE A 51 -7.05 -7.45 -11.52
C PHE A 51 -5.69 -6.94 -12.01
N LEU A 52 -5.69 -5.72 -12.59
CA LEU A 52 -4.51 -5.05 -13.18
C LEU A 52 -3.70 -5.95 -14.13
N THR A 53 -4.38 -6.49 -15.14
CA THR A 53 -3.79 -7.36 -16.16
C THR A 53 -3.77 -6.64 -17.52
N GLU A 54 -2.79 -6.95 -18.36
CA GLU A 54 -2.64 -6.44 -19.73
C GLU A 54 -3.84 -6.82 -20.60
N GLU A 55 -4.32 -8.04 -20.42
CA GLU A 55 -5.50 -8.58 -21.07
C GLU A 55 -6.58 -8.81 -20.01
N PRO A 56 -7.72 -8.11 -20.06
CA PRO A 56 -8.80 -8.32 -19.11
C PRO A 56 -9.22 -9.78 -19.05
N THR A 57 -9.16 -10.37 -17.87
CA THR A 57 -9.54 -11.76 -17.61
C THR A 57 -10.51 -11.84 -16.43
N VAL A 58 -11.12 -13.01 -16.25
CA VAL A 58 -11.85 -13.36 -15.03
C VAL A 58 -10.97 -14.23 -14.13
N ALA A 59 -11.28 -14.25 -12.83
CA ALA A 59 -10.61 -15.12 -11.88
C ALA A 59 -11.01 -16.58 -12.13
N PHE A 60 -10.03 -17.49 -12.16
CA PHE A 60 -10.28 -18.92 -12.34
C PHE A 60 -10.35 -19.62 -10.99
N ALA A 61 -11.44 -20.34 -10.73
CA ALA A 61 -11.64 -21.04 -9.46
C ALA A 61 -10.71 -22.26 -9.33
N ASN A 62 -9.89 -22.26 -8.27
CA ASN A 62 -8.96 -23.35 -7.89
C ASN A 62 -7.99 -23.80 -9.00
N ILE A 63 -7.69 -22.95 -9.98
CA ILE A 63 -6.74 -23.23 -11.06
C ILE A 63 -5.79 -22.04 -11.19
N ARG A 64 -4.54 -22.32 -11.54
CA ARG A 64 -3.54 -21.30 -11.89
C ARG A 64 -3.88 -20.62 -13.21
N ASN A 65 -3.72 -19.31 -13.28
CA ASN A 65 -3.79 -18.56 -14.54
C ASN A 65 -2.37 -18.17 -14.96
N ILE A 66 -1.72 -19.04 -15.74
CA ILE A 66 -0.31 -18.89 -16.10
C ILE A 66 -0.04 -17.61 -16.89
N ASN A 67 -1.00 -17.14 -17.68
CA ASN A 67 -0.88 -15.88 -18.41
C ASN A 67 -0.78 -14.70 -17.43
N VAL A 68 -1.66 -14.66 -16.42
CA VAL A 68 -1.65 -13.61 -15.38
C VAL A 68 -0.39 -13.71 -14.52
N GLU A 69 -0.01 -14.91 -14.09
CA GLU A 69 1.22 -15.11 -13.32
C GLU A 69 2.45 -14.55 -14.08
N SER A 70 2.55 -14.80 -15.39
CA SER A 70 3.66 -14.27 -16.20
C SER A 70 3.68 -12.74 -16.31
N GLN A 71 2.52 -12.08 -16.23
CA GLN A 71 2.42 -10.62 -16.23
C GLN A 71 2.92 -10.03 -14.91
N TYR A 72 2.54 -10.62 -13.77
CA TYR A 72 3.06 -10.24 -12.45
C TYR A 72 4.56 -10.54 -12.34
N GLU A 73 5.03 -11.66 -12.88
CA GLU A 73 6.45 -11.97 -12.94
C GLU A 73 7.23 -10.89 -13.72
N TYR A 74 6.67 -10.30 -14.78
CA TYR A 74 7.34 -9.22 -15.51
C TYR A 74 7.59 -7.98 -14.63
N GLY A 75 6.63 -7.62 -13.77
CA GLY A 75 6.75 -6.53 -12.82
C GLY A 75 7.97 -6.68 -11.92
N SER A 76 8.06 -7.80 -11.20
CA SER A 76 9.19 -8.09 -10.30
C SER A 76 10.52 -8.37 -11.02
N ARG A 77 10.50 -8.99 -12.20
CA ARG A 77 11.72 -9.38 -12.94
C ARG A 77 12.32 -8.25 -13.77
N VAL A 78 11.50 -7.34 -14.28
CA VAL A 78 11.93 -6.36 -15.30
C VAL A 78 11.39 -4.96 -15.00
N GLY A 79 10.09 -4.84 -14.72
CA GLY A 79 9.41 -3.56 -14.48
C GLY A 79 10.04 -2.76 -13.35
N TRP A 80 10.15 -3.38 -12.18
CA TRP A 80 10.77 -2.84 -10.97
C TRP A 80 12.17 -2.28 -11.25
N TRP A 81 13.07 -3.08 -11.84
CA TRP A 81 14.45 -2.65 -12.10
C TRP A 81 14.56 -1.50 -13.08
N ARG A 82 13.62 -1.39 -14.04
CA ARG A 82 13.55 -0.25 -14.94
C ARG A 82 13.16 1.02 -14.20
N LEU A 83 12.17 0.97 -13.31
CA LEU A 83 11.77 2.11 -12.49
C LEU A 83 12.87 2.48 -11.48
N TYR A 84 13.45 1.49 -10.81
CA TYR A 84 14.57 1.67 -9.88
C TYR A 84 15.70 2.49 -10.53
N ARG A 85 16.17 2.10 -11.73
CA ARG A 85 17.19 2.86 -12.47
C ARG A 85 16.70 4.27 -12.82
N LEU A 86 15.47 4.41 -13.30
CA LEU A 86 14.91 5.72 -13.68
C LEU A 86 14.96 6.74 -12.52
N PHE A 87 14.51 6.34 -11.33
CA PHE A 87 14.42 7.19 -10.15
C PHE A 87 15.80 7.44 -9.50
N THR A 88 16.64 6.41 -9.40
CA THR A 88 17.98 6.53 -8.82
C THR A 88 18.92 7.38 -9.69
N GLU A 89 18.89 7.21 -11.02
CA GLU A 89 19.65 8.05 -11.96
C GLU A 89 19.30 9.54 -11.82
N ARG A 90 18.02 9.84 -11.51
CA ARG A 90 17.51 11.21 -11.34
C ARG A 90 17.60 11.72 -9.90
N LYS A 91 18.02 10.86 -8.96
CA LYS A 91 18.05 11.16 -7.52
C LYS A 91 16.69 11.65 -7.01
N LEU A 92 15.62 11.02 -7.48
CA LEU A 92 14.25 11.31 -7.06
C LEU A 92 13.82 10.29 -5.99
N PRO A 93 13.34 10.74 -4.83
CA PRO A 93 12.84 9.84 -3.79
C PRO A 93 11.51 9.23 -4.22
N VAL A 94 11.24 8.03 -3.71
CA VAL A 94 10.03 7.24 -3.95
C VAL A 94 9.56 6.67 -2.63
N THR A 95 8.24 6.57 -2.45
CA THR A 95 7.64 5.69 -1.44
C THR A 95 7.18 4.41 -2.12
N ILE A 96 7.66 3.28 -1.62
CA ILE A 96 7.22 1.96 -2.03
C ILE A 96 6.00 1.60 -1.20
N PHE A 97 4.91 1.23 -1.86
CA PHE A 97 3.81 0.51 -1.22
C PHE A 97 4.06 -0.98 -1.39
N GLY A 98 4.68 -1.58 -0.38
CA GLY A 98 5.18 -2.95 -0.44
C GLY A 98 4.24 -3.94 0.23
N ILE A 99 3.75 -4.92 -0.53
CA ILE A 99 3.01 -6.05 0.03
C ILE A 99 4.00 -6.94 0.80
N ALA A 100 3.73 -7.20 2.08
CA ALA A 100 4.71 -7.85 2.96
C ALA A 100 5.18 -9.22 2.43
N THR A 101 4.27 -10.02 1.87
CA THR A 101 4.61 -11.31 1.25
C THR A 101 5.41 -11.18 -0.05
N SER A 102 5.20 -10.12 -0.83
CA SER A 102 5.98 -9.82 -2.04
C SER A 102 7.40 -9.40 -1.68
N LEU A 103 7.56 -8.55 -0.65
CA LEU A 103 8.86 -8.16 -0.11
C LEU A 103 9.64 -9.38 0.41
N GLN A 104 8.97 -10.29 1.12
CA GLN A 104 9.59 -11.52 1.63
C GLN A 104 10.08 -12.45 0.50
N LYS A 105 9.40 -12.48 -0.65
CA LYS A 105 9.76 -13.32 -1.80
C LYS A 105 10.91 -12.76 -2.62
N ASN A 106 11.19 -11.46 -2.56
CA ASN A 106 12.25 -10.82 -3.34
C ASN A 106 13.20 -9.95 -2.47
N PRO A 107 14.10 -10.59 -1.70
CA PRO A 107 15.04 -9.86 -0.83
C PRO A 107 16.02 -8.97 -1.62
N GLU A 108 16.29 -9.26 -2.88
CA GLU A 108 17.17 -8.42 -3.72
C GLU A 108 16.48 -7.08 -4.07
N ALA A 109 15.19 -7.09 -4.38
CA ALA A 109 14.42 -5.87 -4.56
C ALA A 109 14.37 -5.04 -3.27
N VAL A 110 14.16 -5.68 -2.11
CA VAL A 110 14.19 -5.00 -0.80
C VAL A 110 15.55 -4.37 -0.52
N ALA A 111 16.64 -5.08 -0.82
CA ALA A 111 18.00 -4.55 -0.67
C ALA A 111 18.20 -3.29 -1.53
N ALA A 112 17.73 -3.31 -2.78
CA ALA A 112 17.82 -2.16 -3.68
C ALA A 112 16.96 -0.98 -3.21
N MET A 113 15.74 -1.21 -2.70
CA MET A 113 14.89 -0.17 -2.11
C MET A 113 15.62 0.55 -0.96
N LYS A 114 16.29 -0.21 -0.10
CA LYS A 114 17.09 0.31 1.02
C LYS A 114 18.35 1.04 0.56
N GLU A 115 19.05 0.52 -0.44
CA GLU A 115 20.23 1.18 -1.03
C GLU A 115 19.88 2.55 -1.61
N ALA A 116 18.71 2.68 -2.23
CA ALA A 116 18.22 3.93 -2.80
C ALA A 116 17.61 4.90 -1.77
N ASP A 117 17.56 4.52 -0.48
CA ASP A 117 16.92 5.30 0.59
C ASP A 117 15.46 5.64 0.27
N PHE A 118 14.74 4.70 -0.35
CA PHE A 118 13.30 4.83 -0.56
C PHE A 118 12.55 4.49 0.73
N GLU A 119 11.47 5.23 1.00
CA GLU A 119 10.53 4.84 2.04
C GLU A 119 9.87 3.53 1.61
N ILE A 120 9.71 2.58 2.54
CA ILE A 120 8.95 1.36 2.31
C ILE A 120 7.77 1.37 3.29
N ALA A 121 6.61 1.81 2.79
CA ALA A 121 5.35 1.79 3.50
C ALA A 121 4.64 0.45 3.29
N SER A 122 3.83 0.06 4.26
CA SER A 122 3.10 -1.20 4.19
C SER A 122 1.95 -1.09 3.20
N HIS A 123 1.88 -2.03 2.25
CA HIS A 123 0.70 -2.22 1.42
C HIS A 123 -0.24 -3.34 1.94
N GLY A 124 -0.04 -3.78 3.18
CA GLY A 124 -0.74 -4.93 3.75
C GLY A 124 -0.01 -6.25 3.57
N LEU A 125 -0.60 -7.34 4.05
CA LEU A 125 0.02 -8.67 4.02
C LEU A 125 -0.03 -9.29 2.62
N ARG A 126 -1.20 -9.15 1.98
CA ARG A 126 -1.58 -9.77 0.70
C ARG A 126 -2.28 -8.74 -0.15
N TRP A 127 -2.12 -8.84 -1.46
CA TRP A 127 -2.79 -7.94 -2.39
C TRP A 127 -4.14 -8.54 -2.80
N ILE A 128 -5.13 -8.41 -1.91
CA ILE A 128 -6.47 -9.00 -2.06
C ILE A 128 -7.56 -8.00 -1.67
N GLN A 129 -8.83 -8.39 -1.80
CA GLN A 129 -9.96 -7.60 -1.33
C GLN A 129 -10.18 -7.80 0.19
N TYR A 130 -10.19 -6.70 0.95
CA TYR A 130 -10.46 -6.71 2.39
C TYR A 130 -11.90 -6.27 2.74
N ALA A 131 -12.66 -5.72 1.79
CA ALA A 131 -14.01 -5.16 2.04
C ALA A 131 -14.96 -6.06 2.85
N GLU A 132 -14.89 -7.38 2.66
CA GLU A 132 -15.72 -8.38 3.34
C GLU A 132 -14.94 -9.26 4.33
N MET A 133 -13.68 -8.92 4.61
CA MET A 133 -12.85 -9.69 5.53
C MET A 133 -13.37 -9.57 6.97
N PRO A 134 -13.51 -10.68 7.71
CA PRO A 134 -13.78 -10.63 9.14
C PRO A 134 -12.73 -9.80 9.87
N GLU A 135 -13.17 -8.93 10.76
CA GLU A 135 -12.30 -7.99 11.49
C GLU A 135 -11.11 -8.68 12.18
N GLU A 136 -11.34 -9.80 12.85
CA GLU A 136 -10.29 -10.57 13.53
C GLU A 136 -9.23 -11.08 12.53
N GLN A 137 -9.66 -11.50 11.34
CA GLN A 137 -8.74 -11.95 10.30
C GLN A 137 -7.94 -10.78 9.75
N GLU A 138 -8.57 -9.62 9.52
CA GLU A 138 -7.89 -8.42 9.06
C GLU A 138 -6.87 -7.92 10.09
N ALA A 139 -7.23 -7.88 11.37
CA ALA A 139 -6.33 -7.51 12.46
C ALA A 139 -5.10 -8.44 12.53
N ALA A 140 -5.31 -9.75 12.38
CA ALA A 140 -4.23 -10.73 12.31
C ALA A 140 -3.32 -10.51 11.10
N GLN A 141 -3.90 -10.19 9.93
CA GLN A 141 -3.10 -9.87 8.73
C GLN A 141 -2.32 -8.56 8.88
N ILE A 142 -2.88 -7.53 9.52
CA ILE A 142 -2.17 -6.28 9.81
C ILE A 142 -0.97 -6.55 10.72
N ALA A 143 -1.17 -7.32 11.80
CA ALA A 143 -0.10 -7.70 12.72
C ALA A 143 1.01 -8.50 12.02
N GLU A 144 0.64 -9.44 11.16
CA GLU A 144 1.61 -10.24 10.40
C GLU A 144 2.33 -9.43 9.32
N ALA A 145 1.63 -8.51 8.65
CA ALA A 145 2.25 -7.59 7.69
C ALA A 145 3.32 -6.74 8.38
N ILE A 146 2.99 -6.16 9.54
CA ILE A 146 3.95 -5.41 10.36
C ILE A 146 5.17 -6.26 10.71
N ARG A 147 4.96 -7.51 11.15
CA ARG A 147 6.02 -8.42 11.57
C ARG A 147 6.97 -8.74 10.40
N ILE A 148 6.42 -9.20 9.28
CA ILE A 148 7.21 -9.54 8.07
C ILE A 148 7.91 -8.29 7.54
N HIS A 149 7.21 -7.16 7.46
CA HIS A 149 7.79 -5.92 6.98
C HIS A 149 8.99 -5.51 7.83
N THR A 150 8.84 -5.57 9.17
CA THR A 150 9.95 -5.28 10.11
C THR A 150 11.12 -6.24 9.91
N GLU A 151 10.85 -7.53 9.69
CA GLU A 151 11.86 -8.56 9.47
C GLU A 151 12.65 -8.30 8.17
N VAL A 152 11.96 -8.04 7.05
CA VAL A 152 12.60 -7.96 5.73
C VAL A 152 13.23 -6.59 5.45
N THR A 153 12.64 -5.50 5.95
CA THR A 153 13.19 -4.14 5.74
C THR A 153 14.14 -3.73 6.87
N GLY A 154 14.05 -4.36 8.04
CA GLY A 154 14.82 -4.05 9.23
C GLY A 154 14.20 -2.95 10.11
N SER A 155 13.02 -2.43 9.75
CA SER A 155 12.29 -1.43 10.53
C SER A 155 10.78 -1.57 10.33
N ARG A 156 10.02 -1.16 11.35
CA ARG A 156 8.56 -1.12 11.27
C ARG A 156 8.13 -0.10 10.19
N PRO A 157 7.15 -0.40 9.32
CA PRO A 157 6.57 0.58 8.43
C PRO A 157 5.82 1.67 9.21
N THR A 158 5.93 2.92 8.76
CA THR A 158 5.25 4.08 9.37
C THR A 158 4.13 4.64 8.50
N GLY A 159 4.06 4.24 7.23
CA GLY A 159 2.91 4.49 6.33
C GLY A 159 2.13 3.21 6.07
N TRP A 160 0.82 3.36 5.81
CA TRP A 160 -0.07 2.25 5.45
C TRP A 160 -0.95 2.60 4.25
N TYR A 161 -1.14 1.64 3.35
CA TYR A 161 -2.13 1.69 2.28
C TYR A 161 -2.67 0.27 2.01
N THR A 162 -3.98 0.10 1.92
CA THR A 162 -4.60 -1.19 1.57
C THR A 162 -5.16 -1.17 0.16
N GLY A 163 -5.65 -0.02 -0.28
CA GLY A 163 -6.40 0.19 -1.51
C GLY A 163 -7.80 -0.42 -1.42
N ARG A 164 -7.88 -1.75 -1.50
CA ARG A 164 -9.15 -2.51 -1.41
C ARG A 164 -9.52 -2.78 0.05
N MET A 165 -9.70 -1.71 0.81
CA MET A 165 -9.90 -1.72 2.27
C MET A 165 -11.28 -2.20 2.74
N SER A 166 -11.38 -2.57 4.01
CA SER A 166 -12.63 -2.80 4.75
C SER A 166 -13.08 -1.54 5.49
N ILE A 167 -14.29 -1.58 6.06
CA ILE A 167 -14.77 -0.50 6.96
C ILE A 167 -13.95 -0.40 8.25
N ASN A 168 -13.21 -1.45 8.62
CA ASN A 168 -12.43 -1.54 9.86
C ASN A 168 -10.97 -1.13 9.67
N THR A 169 -10.44 -1.16 8.45
CA THR A 169 -9.00 -1.03 8.15
C THR A 169 -8.34 0.14 8.88
N ARG A 170 -8.85 1.38 8.69
CA ARG A 170 -8.27 2.57 9.34
C ARG A 170 -8.26 2.46 10.86
N ARG A 171 -9.35 1.95 11.44
CA ARG A 171 -9.43 1.77 12.90
C ARG A 171 -8.40 0.75 13.37
N LEU A 172 -8.28 -0.39 12.69
CA LEU A 172 -7.32 -1.45 13.06
C LEU A 172 -5.87 -0.97 12.96
N ILE A 173 -5.50 -0.21 11.93
CA ILE A 173 -4.14 0.34 11.82
C ILE A 173 -3.86 1.35 12.95
N VAL A 174 -4.80 2.22 13.30
CA VAL A 174 -4.65 3.19 14.39
C VAL A 174 -4.57 2.50 15.75
N GLU A 175 -5.38 1.46 15.96
CA GLU A 175 -5.36 0.62 17.16
C GLU A 175 -4.01 -0.11 17.32
N SER A 176 -3.43 -0.59 16.20
CA SER A 176 -2.12 -1.26 16.19
C SER A 176 -0.95 -0.32 16.53
N GLY A 177 -1.16 1.00 16.40
CA GLY A 177 -0.18 2.04 16.71
C GLY A 177 0.98 2.15 15.72
N GLY A 178 1.87 3.13 15.93
CA GLY A 178 3.15 3.24 15.20
C GLY A 178 3.07 3.69 13.73
N PHE A 179 1.88 3.92 13.18
CA PHE A 179 1.72 4.55 11.86
C PHE A 179 1.57 6.07 12.00
N SER A 180 2.34 6.80 11.18
CA SER A 180 2.28 8.25 11.08
C SER A 180 1.21 8.72 10.10
N TYR A 181 0.87 7.91 9.10
CA TYR A 181 -0.19 8.21 8.14
C TYR A 181 -0.81 6.94 7.54
N ASP A 182 -2.03 7.09 7.01
CA ASP A 182 -2.62 6.19 6.02
C ASP A 182 -2.89 6.92 4.71
N ALA A 183 -2.88 6.17 3.60
CA ALA A 183 -3.21 6.67 2.27
C ALA A 183 -4.51 6.03 1.70
N ASP A 184 -5.34 5.46 2.57
CA ASP A 184 -6.60 4.81 2.20
C ASP A 184 -7.74 5.86 2.08
N SER A 185 -7.48 6.91 1.30
CA SER A 185 -8.46 7.93 0.92
C SER A 185 -8.12 8.55 -0.42
N PHE A 186 -9.13 9.03 -1.13
CA PHE A 186 -8.97 9.70 -2.43
C PHE A 186 -9.69 11.05 -2.45
N SER A 187 -9.90 11.66 -1.27
CA SER A 187 -10.93 12.67 -1.07
C SER A 187 -10.43 14.11 -0.95
N ASP A 188 -9.14 14.38 -1.08
CA ASP A 188 -8.58 15.74 -0.96
C ASP A 188 -7.25 15.86 -1.74
N ASP A 189 -6.81 17.09 -2.00
CA ASP A 189 -5.51 17.41 -2.60
C ASP A 189 -4.42 17.66 -1.54
N LEU A 190 -4.81 17.73 -0.26
CA LEU A 190 -3.94 17.96 0.89
C LEU A 190 -4.10 16.88 1.95
N PRO A 191 -3.05 16.57 2.73
CA PRO A 191 -3.19 15.76 3.93
C PRO A 191 -4.14 16.39 4.94
N TYR A 192 -4.91 15.57 5.66
CA TYR A 192 -5.86 16.02 6.66
C TYR A 192 -5.93 15.07 7.85
N TRP A 193 -6.40 15.58 8.99
CA TRP A 193 -6.54 14.78 10.21
C TRP A 193 -7.95 14.21 10.32
N VAL A 194 -8.05 12.98 10.82
CA VAL A 194 -9.31 12.32 11.18
C VAL A 194 -9.27 11.84 12.62
N ASP A 195 -10.40 11.91 13.32
CA ASP A 195 -10.56 11.27 14.64
C ASP A 195 -10.87 9.79 14.44
N VAL A 196 -10.03 8.94 15.03
CA VAL A 196 -10.24 7.49 15.06
C VAL A 196 -10.24 7.03 16.51
N GLY A 197 -11.42 7.06 17.12
CA GLY A 197 -11.61 6.63 18.50
C GLY A 197 -10.93 7.55 19.51
N GLY A 198 -10.98 8.87 19.27
CA GLY A 198 -10.35 9.88 20.13
C GLY A 198 -8.85 10.08 19.88
N ARG A 199 -8.32 9.54 18.78
CA ARG A 199 -6.94 9.73 18.34
C ARG A 199 -6.93 10.45 17.00
N ASP A 200 -6.17 11.52 16.91
CA ASP A 200 -5.89 12.19 15.63
C ASP A 200 -4.97 11.29 14.80
N HIS A 201 -5.40 10.97 13.57
CA HIS A 201 -4.63 10.23 12.59
C HIS A 201 -4.52 11.02 11.29
N LEU A 202 -3.32 11.07 10.70
CA LEU A 202 -3.08 11.80 9.46
C LEU A 202 -3.45 10.91 8.26
N VAL A 203 -4.29 11.43 7.38
CA VAL A 203 -4.54 10.85 6.06
C VAL A 203 -3.74 11.65 5.04
N VAL A 204 -2.96 10.95 4.21
CA VAL A 204 -2.26 11.49 3.05
C VAL A 204 -2.93 10.88 1.81
N PRO A 205 -3.92 11.57 1.21
CA PRO A 205 -4.73 11.02 0.12
C PRO A 205 -3.96 10.82 -1.20
#